data_AF-A0A392PFI1-F1
#
_entry.id   AF-A0A392PFI1-F1
#
_cell.length_a   1.000
_cell.length_b   1.000
_cell.length_c   1.000
_cell.angle_alpha   90.00
_cell.angle_beta   90.00
_cell.angle_gamma   90.00
#
_symmetry.space_group_name_H-M   'P 1'
#
loop_
_entity.id
_entity.type
_entity.pdbx_description
1 polymer ?
#
loop_
_entity_poly.entity_id
_entity_poly.type
_entity_poly.pdbx_seq_one_letter_code
_entity_poly.pdbx_strand_id
1 'polypeptide(L)'
;MQIEGWLAESSSSYVGEGSHRRDNLEELCLSGFMNPEIVYSFLHRNPNLKSLTLDSCTFTYIVPLKMPSKHENLGVVPKLKILKLIDLYDLETIGFEQDILLERIEFLILKYCTRLVNIIPSHVSLTHLTDLEVDSCDSLEKLMPPSAAKSLVQLNTMKVMNCESLLEIVDNEEDKAEKIVFSQLKVLELVSLKNLNCFSKSDKIFEFPSLEKLV
;
A
#
# COMPACT_ATOMS: atom_id res chain seq x y z
N MET A 1 15.46 10.88 4.77
CA MET A 1 15.64 12.07 3.89
C MET A 1 14.26 12.55 3.48
N GLN A 2 13.98 13.85 3.55
CA GLN A 2 12.72 14.45 3.09
C GLN A 2 13.00 15.32 1.87
N ILE A 3 12.15 15.21 0.85
CA ILE A 3 12.28 15.94 -0.42
C ILE A 3 10.92 16.53 -0.77
N GLU A 4 10.90 17.81 -1.11
CA GLU A 4 9.69 18.58 -1.43
C GLU A 4 9.62 18.89 -2.93
N GLY A 5 8.56 18.48 -3.61
CA GLY A 5 8.41 18.60 -5.07
C GLY A 5 8.31 20.05 -5.57
N TRP A 6 7.82 20.97 -4.74
CA TRP A 6 7.63 22.39 -5.08
C TRP A 6 8.94 23.18 -5.29
N LEU A 7 10.09 22.62 -4.91
CA LEU A 7 11.41 23.26 -5.09
C LEU A 7 12.04 23.00 -6.47
N ALA A 8 11.36 22.30 -7.39
CA ALA A 8 11.93 21.91 -8.68
C ALA A 8 11.10 22.35 -9.89
N GLU A 9 11.72 23.14 -10.77
CA GLU A 9 11.19 23.50 -12.09
C GLU A 9 11.20 22.32 -13.10
N SER A 10 11.88 21.21 -12.77
CA SER A 10 11.92 19.99 -13.60
C SER A 10 12.30 18.74 -12.79
N SER A 11 11.84 17.56 -13.22
CA SER A 11 12.24 16.26 -12.64
C SER A 11 13.75 15.98 -12.71
N SER A 12 14.48 16.69 -13.58
CA SER A 12 15.94 16.57 -13.74
C SER A 12 16.76 17.17 -12.59
N SER A 13 16.20 18.03 -11.74
CA SER A 13 16.94 18.61 -10.61
C SER A 13 17.18 17.62 -9.46
N TYR A 14 16.25 16.66 -9.26
CA TYR A 14 16.39 15.57 -8.27
C TYR A 14 17.07 14.33 -8.83
N VAL A 15 16.88 14.10 -10.13
CA VAL A 15 17.63 13.11 -10.90
C VAL A 15 18.91 13.79 -11.37
N GLY A 16 19.77 14.18 -10.43
CA GLY A 16 21.08 14.73 -10.77
C GLY A 16 21.77 13.84 -11.81
N GLU A 17 22.44 14.47 -12.78
CA GLU A 17 23.21 13.80 -13.84
C GLU A 17 24.27 12.81 -13.30
N GLY A 18 24.47 12.76 -11.97
CA GLY A 18 25.19 11.70 -11.25
C GLY A 18 24.30 10.53 -10.85
N SER A 19 24.56 9.37 -11.45
CA SER A 19 24.03 8.04 -11.13
C SER A 19 24.56 7.47 -9.80
N HIS A 20 24.54 8.27 -8.72
CA HIS A 20 25.12 7.82 -7.44
C HIS A 20 24.14 6.97 -6.64
N ARG A 21 24.49 5.69 -6.48
CA ARG A 21 23.87 4.74 -5.55
C ARG A 21 24.04 5.26 -4.12
N ARG A 22 22.96 5.23 -3.34
CA ARG A 22 22.91 5.78 -1.96
C ARG A 22 22.65 4.64 -0.97
N ASP A 23 23.70 3.89 -0.64
CA ASP A 23 23.62 2.68 0.18
C ASP A 23 23.21 2.92 1.63
N ASN A 24 23.42 4.13 2.16
CA ASN A 24 23.11 4.46 3.56
C ASN A 24 21.66 4.94 3.76
N LEU A 25 20.90 5.18 2.69
CA LEU A 25 19.55 5.71 2.82
C LEU A 25 18.56 4.58 3.16
N GLU A 26 18.02 4.62 4.37
CA GLU A 26 17.01 3.66 4.83
C GLU A 26 15.58 4.20 4.83
N GLU A 27 15.41 5.52 4.90
CA GLU A 27 14.10 6.17 4.97
C GLU A 27 14.00 7.35 4.00
N LEU A 28 12.93 7.38 3.22
CA LEU A 28 12.65 8.42 2.23
C LEU A 28 11.21 8.92 2.38
N CYS A 29 11.06 10.23 2.49
CA CYS A 29 9.79 10.92 2.39
C CYS A 29 9.82 11.83 1.15
N LEU A 30 8.86 11.65 0.26
CA LEU A 30 8.64 12.50 -0.92
C LEU A 30 7.30 13.20 -0.74
N SER A 31 7.29 14.53 -0.77
CA SER A 31 6.06 15.31 -0.68
C SER A 31 5.85 16.21 -1.90
N GLY A 32 4.61 16.39 -2.35
CA GLY A 32 4.27 17.41 -3.36
C GLY A 32 4.74 17.10 -4.79
N PHE A 33 4.92 15.82 -5.14
CA PHE A 33 5.37 15.42 -6.49
C PHE A 33 4.21 15.11 -7.43
N MET A 34 4.38 15.47 -8.71
CA MET A 34 3.40 15.22 -9.77
C MET A 34 3.81 14.08 -10.71
N ASN A 35 5.11 13.74 -10.79
CA ASN A 35 5.62 12.69 -11.69
C ASN A 35 5.98 11.41 -10.90
N PRO A 36 5.33 10.27 -11.16
CA PRO A 36 5.61 9.00 -10.46
C PRO A 36 6.99 8.39 -10.79
N GLU A 37 7.63 8.75 -11.90
CA GLU A 37 8.96 8.25 -12.28
C GLU A 37 10.02 8.52 -11.21
N ILE A 38 9.86 9.59 -10.43
CA ILE A 38 10.78 9.91 -9.36
C ILE A 38 10.79 8.81 -8.30
N VAL A 39 9.61 8.27 -7.94
CA VAL A 39 9.48 7.21 -6.94
C VAL A 39 10.24 5.97 -7.39
N TYR A 40 10.03 5.56 -8.65
CA TYR A 40 10.73 4.45 -9.26
C TYR A 40 12.26 4.67 -9.24
N SER A 41 12.72 5.87 -9.59
CA SER A 41 14.16 6.19 -9.58
C SER A 41 14.80 6.03 -8.20
N PHE A 42 14.09 6.38 -7.13
CA PHE A 42 14.58 6.24 -5.76
C PHE A 42 14.56 4.78 -5.30
N LEU A 43 13.47 4.06 -5.55
CA LEU A 43 13.35 2.63 -5.20
C LEU A 43 14.54 1.82 -5.74
N HIS A 44 14.96 2.09 -6.97
CA HIS A 44 16.03 1.32 -7.62
C HIS A 44 17.44 1.91 -7.46
N ARG A 45 17.60 3.10 -6.85
CA ARG A 45 18.93 3.68 -6.51
C ARG A 45 19.30 3.52 -5.03
N ASN A 46 18.38 2.97 -4.22
CA ASN A 46 18.48 2.87 -2.78
C ASN A 46 18.24 1.43 -2.29
N PRO A 47 19.25 0.54 -2.39
CA PRO A 47 19.08 -0.90 -2.08
C PRO A 47 18.74 -1.20 -0.63
N ASN A 48 19.12 -0.32 0.31
CA ASN A 48 18.83 -0.49 1.73
C ASN A 48 17.63 0.33 2.20
N LEU A 49 16.84 0.89 1.29
CA LEU A 49 15.62 1.60 1.65
C LEU A 49 14.63 0.64 2.32
N LYS A 50 14.21 0.98 3.54
CA LYS A 50 13.27 0.24 4.39
C LYS A 50 11.92 0.93 4.50
N SER A 51 11.90 2.26 4.45
CA SER A 51 10.66 3.05 4.56
C SER A 51 10.54 4.06 3.43
N LEU A 52 9.36 4.06 2.80
CA LEU A 52 8.94 5.04 1.81
C LEU A 52 7.65 5.71 2.29
N THR A 53 7.68 7.04 2.38
CA THR A 53 6.50 7.87 2.60
C THR A 53 6.27 8.74 1.37
N LEU A 54 5.05 8.71 0.86
CA LEU A 54 4.56 9.58 -0.20
C LEU A 54 3.44 10.44 0.40
N ASP A 55 3.63 11.75 0.37
CA ASP A 55 2.75 12.72 1.03
C ASP A 55 2.30 13.77 0.00
N SER A 56 1.02 14.10 -0.06
CA SER A 56 0.53 15.23 -0.89
C SER A 56 0.97 15.17 -2.37
N CYS A 57 1.16 13.97 -2.93
CA CYS A 57 1.53 13.77 -4.33
C CYS A 57 0.27 13.60 -5.20
N THR A 58 0.35 14.03 -6.47
CA THR A 58 -0.84 14.15 -7.35
C THR A 58 -0.81 13.20 -8.54
N PHE A 59 -0.10 12.06 -8.42
CA PHE A 59 -0.11 11.02 -9.45
C PHE A 59 -1.20 9.97 -9.18
N THR A 60 -1.72 9.36 -10.24
CA THR A 60 -2.80 8.37 -10.16
C THR A 60 -2.32 6.94 -9.86
N TYR A 61 -1.03 6.67 -10.07
CA TYR A 61 -0.36 5.40 -9.78
C TYR A 61 1.08 5.67 -9.30
N ILE A 62 1.60 4.86 -8.39
CA ILE A 62 2.96 5.03 -7.85
C ILE A 62 4.02 4.53 -8.84
N VAL A 63 3.78 3.39 -9.46
CA VAL A 63 4.71 2.75 -10.40
C VAL A 63 4.14 2.83 -11.81
N PRO A 64 4.91 3.31 -12.80
CA PRO A 64 4.44 3.40 -14.19
C PRO A 64 4.07 2.03 -14.79
N LEU A 65 2.92 1.96 -15.47
CA LEU A 65 2.46 0.76 -16.19
C LEU A 65 3.41 0.32 -17.32
N LYS A 66 4.26 1.22 -17.79
CA LYS A 66 5.36 0.93 -18.73
C LYS A 66 6.66 1.37 -18.08
N MET A 67 7.53 0.41 -17.79
CA MET A 67 8.88 0.66 -17.29
C MET A 67 9.62 1.55 -18.29
N PRO A 68 10.22 2.68 -17.88
CA PRO A 68 10.98 3.49 -18.81
C PRO A 68 12.25 2.73 -19.21
N SER A 69 12.48 2.62 -20.53
CA SER A 69 13.58 1.85 -21.14
C SER A 69 15.00 2.25 -20.69
N LYS A 70 15.15 3.39 -20.00
CA LYS A 70 16.43 3.86 -19.42
C LYS A 70 16.71 3.35 -18.01
N HIS A 71 15.76 2.70 -17.35
CA HIS A 71 15.94 2.13 -16.02
C HIS A 71 16.00 0.60 -16.01
N GLU A 72 16.00 -0.01 -17.20
CA GLU A 72 16.36 -1.41 -17.40
C GLU A 72 17.77 -1.62 -16.82
N ASN A 73 17.91 -2.50 -15.83
CA ASN A 73 19.16 -2.94 -15.19
C ASN A 73 19.66 -2.19 -13.95
N LEU A 74 18.81 -1.64 -13.09
CA LEU A 74 19.32 -1.24 -11.77
C LEU A 74 19.60 -2.42 -10.83
N GLY A 75 19.09 -3.64 -11.09
CA GLY A 75 19.47 -4.88 -10.37
C GLY A 75 19.27 -4.83 -8.84
N VAL A 76 18.60 -3.79 -8.35
CA VAL A 76 18.43 -3.44 -6.95
C VAL A 76 16.97 -3.66 -6.60
N VAL A 77 16.76 -4.58 -5.68
CA VAL A 77 15.47 -4.79 -5.02
C VAL A 77 15.57 -4.11 -3.64
N PRO A 78 14.87 -2.98 -3.42
CA PRO A 78 14.90 -2.32 -2.12
C PRO A 78 14.36 -3.25 -1.02
N LYS A 79 14.89 -3.10 0.20
CA LYS A 79 14.46 -3.85 1.39
C LYS A 79 13.23 -3.22 2.05
N LEU A 80 12.29 -2.76 1.23
CA LEU A 80 11.16 -1.97 1.66
C LEU A 80 10.26 -2.81 2.57
N LYS A 81 10.00 -2.28 3.76
CA LYS A 81 9.16 -2.89 4.81
C LYS A 81 7.98 -1.99 5.18
N ILE A 82 8.12 -0.67 5.01
CA ILE A 82 7.13 0.32 5.43
C ILE A 82 6.76 1.16 4.21
N LEU A 83 5.47 1.17 3.86
CA LEU A 83 4.91 2.05 2.84
C LEU A 83 3.82 2.91 3.46
N LYS A 84 3.99 4.24 3.39
CA LYS A 84 3.01 5.22 3.87
C LYS A 84 2.57 6.09 2.71
N LEU A 85 1.27 6.08 2.41
CA LEU A 85 0.65 6.92 1.39
C LEU A 85 -0.33 7.86 2.09
N ILE A 86 -0.05 9.15 2.04
CA ILE A 86 -0.76 10.17 2.81
C ILE A 86 -1.15 11.29 1.87
N ASP A 87 -2.40 11.74 1.92
CA ASP A 87 -2.90 12.88 1.12
C ASP A 87 -2.70 12.68 -0.40
N LEU A 88 -2.80 11.43 -0.86
CA LEU A 88 -2.71 11.08 -2.29
C LEU A 88 -4.11 11.06 -2.92
N TYR A 89 -4.73 12.24 -3.04
CA TYR A 89 -6.12 12.38 -3.48
C TYR A 89 -6.40 11.82 -4.89
N ASP A 90 -5.39 11.82 -5.76
CA ASP A 90 -5.51 11.33 -7.14
C ASP A 90 -5.21 9.85 -7.31
N LEU A 91 -4.66 9.19 -6.28
CA LEU A 91 -4.23 7.80 -6.37
C LEU A 91 -5.43 6.86 -6.55
N GLU A 92 -5.46 6.14 -7.67
CA GLU A 92 -6.51 5.17 -7.97
C GLU A 92 -6.11 3.74 -7.59
N THR A 93 -4.82 3.41 -7.75
CA THR A 93 -4.21 2.12 -7.39
C THR A 93 -2.78 2.33 -6.89
N ILE A 94 -2.33 1.47 -5.98
CA ILE A 94 -0.94 1.50 -5.49
C ILE A 94 0.06 1.17 -6.62
N GLY A 95 -0.31 0.36 -7.61
CA GLY A 95 0.48 0.16 -8.84
C GLY A 95 1.66 -0.81 -8.78
N PHE A 96 1.93 -1.48 -7.65
CA PHE A 96 2.98 -2.52 -7.53
C PHE A 96 2.50 -3.93 -7.96
N GLU A 97 1.51 -4.02 -8.85
CA GLU A 97 0.84 -5.29 -9.17
C GLU A 97 1.78 -6.33 -9.82
N GLN A 98 2.86 -5.85 -10.45
CA GLN A 98 3.88 -6.67 -11.11
C GLN A 98 5.19 -6.73 -10.32
N ASP A 99 5.26 -6.11 -9.14
CA ASP A 99 6.48 -6.00 -8.35
C ASP A 99 6.36 -6.78 -7.04
N ILE A 100 7.42 -7.51 -6.70
CA ILE A 100 7.53 -8.29 -5.45
C ILE A 100 7.62 -7.40 -4.20
N LEU A 101 7.69 -6.07 -4.37
CA LEU A 101 7.83 -5.13 -3.27
C LEU A 101 6.66 -5.19 -2.28
N LEU A 102 5.42 -5.29 -2.76
CA LEU A 102 4.27 -5.39 -1.86
C LEU A 102 4.28 -6.66 -1.02
N GLU A 103 4.81 -7.77 -1.55
CA GLU A 103 4.88 -9.04 -0.82
C GLU A 103 5.80 -9.00 0.41
N ARG A 104 6.67 -7.99 0.50
CA ARG A 104 7.65 -7.80 1.58
C ARG A 104 7.26 -6.70 2.58
N ILE A 105 6.20 -5.95 2.30
CA ILE A 105 5.73 -4.89 3.20
C ILE A 105 5.23 -5.52 4.50
N GLU A 106 5.72 -4.97 5.61
CA GLU A 106 5.31 -5.29 6.97
C GLU A 106 4.27 -4.26 7.47
N PHE A 107 4.42 -3.00 7.07
CA PHE A 107 3.54 -1.90 7.49
C PHE A 107 3.01 -1.14 6.26
N LEU A 108 1.69 -1.17 6.08
CA LEU A 108 1.00 -0.40 5.05
C LEU A 108 0.06 0.61 5.72
N ILE A 109 0.32 1.90 5.45
CA ILE A 109 -0.50 3.01 5.96
C ILE A 109 -1.04 3.79 4.76
N LEU A 110 -2.37 3.93 4.70
CA LEU A 110 -3.09 4.69 3.69
C LEU A 110 -3.94 5.73 4.39
N LYS A 111 -3.70 7.01 4.13
CA LYS A 111 -4.48 8.11 4.70
C LYS A 111 -4.89 9.09 3.62
N TYR A 112 -6.18 9.45 3.61
CA TYR A 112 -6.71 10.47 2.71
C TYR A 112 -6.49 10.16 1.20
N CYS A 113 -6.42 8.88 0.84
CA CYS A 113 -6.34 8.44 -0.56
C CYS A 113 -7.76 8.34 -1.15
N THR A 114 -8.41 9.48 -1.35
CA THR A 114 -9.86 9.56 -1.58
C THR A 114 -10.35 8.92 -2.86
N ARG A 115 -9.50 8.75 -3.88
CA ARG A 115 -9.82 8.06 -5.15
C ARG A 115 -9.34 6.61 -5.22
N LEU A 116 -8.74 6.09 -4.15
CA LEU A 116 -8.22 4.72 -4.12
C LEU A 116 -9.40 3.74 -4.10
N VAL A 117 -9.54 2.96 -5.17
CA VAL A 117 -10.66 2.02 -5.32
C VAL A 117 -10.31 0.62 -4.81
N ASN A 118 -9.02 0.28 -4.77
CA ASN A 118 -8.52 -1.02 -4.33
C ASN A 118 -7.17 -0.85 -3.63
N ILE A 119 -6.99 -1.53 -2.49
CA ILE A 119 -5.69 -1.57 -1.79
C ILE A 119 -4.79 -2.66 -2.38
N ILE A 120 -5.36 -3.81 -2.72
CA ILE A 120 -4.60 -5.01 -3.08
C ILE A 120 -5.23 -5.67 -4.32
N PRO A 121 -4.47 -5.81 -5.42
CA PRO A 121 -4.90 -6.64 -6.55
C PRO A 121 -5.01 -8.11 -6.13
N SER A 122 -5.94 -8.86 -6.73
CA SER A 122 -6.23 -10.25 -6.36
C SER A 122 -5.07 -11.25 -6.52
N HIS A 123 -4.00 -10.87 -7.23
CA HIS A 123 -2.81 -11.71 -7.45
C HIS A 123 -1.65 -11.43 -6.48
N VAL A 124 -1.74 -10.40 -5.62
CA VAL A 124 -0.66 -10.03 -4.70
C VAL A 124 -0.86 -10.72 -3.35
N SER A 125 0.21 -11.34 -2.82
CA SER A 125 0.20 -12.02 -1.52
C SER A 125 0.98 -11.21 -0.47
N LEU A 126 0.30 -10.67 0.54
CA LEU A 126 0.88 -9.85 1.59
C LEU A 126 1.33 -10.70 2.80
N THR A 127 2.16 -11.72 2.54
CA THR A 127 2.54 -12.73 3.55
C THR A 127 3.37 -12.20 4.72
N HIS A 128 3.99 -11.03 4.58
CA HIS A 128 4.79 -10.38 5.62
C HIS A 128 4.08 -9.22 6.31
N LEU A 129 2.86 -8.85 5.88
CA LEU A 129 2.16 -7.71 6.44
C LEU A 129 1.76 -7.99 7.88
N THR A 130 2.24 -7.15 8.79
CA THR A 130 1.93 -7.21 10.23
C THR A 130 0.93 -6.14 10.63
N ASP A 131 0.93 -4.99 9.96
CA ASP A 131 0.10 -3.84 10.31
C ASP A 131 -0.49 -3.18 9.06
N LEU A 132 -1.81 -3.09 9.05
CA LEU A 132 -2.59 -2.40 8.02
C LEU A 132 -3.39 -1.27 8.68
N GLU A 133 -3.15 -0.04 8.23
CA GLU A 133 -3.93 1.13 8.64
C GLU A 133 -4.49 1.84 7.41
N VAL A 134 -5.81 2.05 7.39
CA VAL A 134 -6.54 2.72 6.32
C VAL A 134 -7.46 3.76 6.95
N ASP A 135 -7.28 5.02 6.59
CA ASP A 135 -8.00 6.14 7.19
C ASP A 135 -8.48 7.12 6.10
N SER A 136 -9.77 7.43 6.08
CA SER A 136 -10.36 8.42 5.15
C SER A 136 -10.08 8.13 3.65
N CYS A 137 -10.14 6.86 3.25
CA CYS A 137 -10.08 6.45 1.83
C CYS A 137 -11.50 6.27 1.27
N ASP A 138 -12.13 7.35 0.83
CA ASP A 138 -13.59 7.41 0.64
C ASP A 138 -14.13 6.74 -0.62
N SER A 139 -13.31 6.44 -1.63
CA SER A 139 -13.76 5.66 -2.81
C SER A 139 -13.61 4.14 -2.64
N LEU A 140 -13.08 3.70 -1.50
CA LEU A 140 -12.82 2.28 -1.26
C LEU A 140 -14.11 1.57 -0.88
N GLU A 141 -14.68 0.78 -1.81
CA GLU A 141 -15.90 0.00 -1.54
C GLU A 141 -15.60 -1.32 -0.82
N LYS A 142 -14.42 -1.88 -1.04
CA LYS A 142 -13.96 -3.17 -0.49
C LYS A 142 -12.50 -3.05 -0.06
N LEU A 143 -12.14 -3.58 1.11
CA LEU A 143 -10.76 -3.45 1.59
C LEU A 143 -9.82 -4.38 0.81
N MET A 144 -10.21 -5.64 0.60
CA MET A 144 -9.38 -6.63 -0.09
C MET A 144 -10.16 -7.81 -0.68
N PRO A 145 -9.64 -8.50 -1.70
CA PRO A 145 -10.20 -9.75 -2.18
C PRO A 145 -9.92 -10.93 -1.23
N PRO A 146 -10.68 -12.05 -1.33
CA PRO A 146 -10.45 -13.25 -0.53
C PRO A 146 -9.03 -13.82 -0.60
N SER A 147 -8.39 -13.74 -1.77
CA SER A 147 -7.02 -14.23 -1.97
C SER A 147 -6.01 -13.45 -1.13
N ALA A 148 -6.11 -12.11 -1.13
CA ALA A 148 -5.29 -11.25 -0.30
C ALA A 148 -5.53 -11.52 1.18
N ALA A 149 -6.80 -11.63 1.61
CA ALA A 149 -7.16 -11.92 2.99
C ALA A 149 -6.51 -13.22 3.53
N LYS A 150 -6.44 -14.27 2.72
CA LYS A 150 -5.76 -15.53 3.10
C LYS A 150 -4.26 -15.40 3.27
N SER A 151 -3.64 -14.48 2.54
CA SER A 151 -2.19 -14.29 2.60
C SER A 151 -1.74 -13.59 3.89
N LEU A 152 -2.66 -12.92 4.60
CA LEU A 152 -2.42 -12.12 5.81
C LEU A 152 -2.20 -12.96 7.08
N VAL A 153 -1.36 -13.99 6.98
CA VAL A 153 -1.07 -14.93 8.07
C VAL A 153 -0.19 -14.35 9.19
N GLN A 154 0.48 -13.22 8.94
CA GLN A 154 1.30 -12.49 9.92
C GLN A 154 0.65 -11.20 10.43
N LEU A 155 -0.57 -10.89 9.97
CA LEU A 155 -1.23 -9.65 10.32
C LEU A 155 -1.58 -9.64 11.80
N ASN A 156 -1.03 -8.68 12.54
CA ASN A 156 -1.27 -8.46 13.97
C ASN A 156 -2.31 -7.36 14.21
N THR A 157 -2.27 -6.29 13.39
CA THR A 157 -3.14 -5.12 13.55
C THR A 157 -3.82 -4.79 12.22
N MET A 158 -5.15 -4.66 12.25
CA MET A 158 -5.94 -4.09 11.16
C MET A 158 -6.74 -2.91 11.70
N LYS A 159 -6.56 -1.73 11.12
CA LYS A 159 -7.32 -0.52 11.44
C LYS A 159 -7.91 0.06 10.17
N VAL A 160 -9.23 0.21 10.16
CA VAL A 160 -9.96 0.82 9.05
C VAL A 160 -10.89 1.87 9.64
N MET A 161 -10.67 3.12 9.28
CA MET A 161 -11.28 4.26 9.94
C MET A 161 -11.81 5.25 8.91
N ASN A 162 -12.99 5.80 9.15
CA ASN A 162 -13.53 6.93 8.38
C ASN A 162 -13.63 6.70 6.87
N CYS A 163 -13.68 5.46 6.38
CA CYS A 163 -13.88 5.14 4.96
C CYS A 163 -15.38 5.05 4.68
N GLU A 164 -15.99 6.14 4.21
CA GLU A 164 -17.46 6.23 4.15
C GLU A 164 -18.08 5.27 3.13
N SER A 165 -17.46 5.02 1.98
CA SER A 165 -18.03 4.14 0.94
C SER A 165 -17.76 2.65 1.15
N LEU A 166 -17.02 2.27 2.20
CA LEU A 166 -16.65 0.88 2.43
C LEU A 166 -17.89 0.06 2.76
N LEU A 167 -18.20 -0.91 1.90
CA LEU A 167 -19.35 -1.81 2.03
C LEU A 167 -18.97 -3.12 2.72
N GLU A 168 -17.78 -3.65 2.42
CA GLU A 168 -17.30 -4.96 2.88
C GLU A 168 -15.79 -4.90 3.19
N ILE A 169 -15.33 -5.68 4.18
CA ILE A 169 -13.89 -5.82 4.44
C ILE A 169 -13.28 -6.78 3.42
N VAL A 170 -13.88 -7.95 3.24
CA VAL A 170 -13.41 -8.96 2.27
C VAL A 170 -14.44 -9.14 1.18
N ASP A 171 -14.03 -8.96 -0.06
CA ASP A 171 -14.89 -9.09 -1.24
C ASP A 171 -15.48 -10.51 -1.40
N ASN A 172 -16.51 -10.62 -2.23
CA ASN A 172 -17.21 -11.86 -2.56
C ASN A 172 -16.74 -12.52 -3.86
N GLU A 173 -15.58 -12.15 -4.40
CA GLU A 173 -15.01 -12.76 -5.62
C GLU A 173 -15.02 -14.30 -5.55
N GLU A 174 -15.15 -14.93 -6.72
CA GLU A 174 -15.16 -16.39 -6.86
C GLU A 174 -13.85 -16.98 -6.33
N ASP A 175 -13.93 -17.54 -5.12
CA ASP A 175 -12.81 -18.16 -4.45
C ASP A 175 -13.28 -19.46 -3.81
N LYS A 176 -12.50 -20.52 -4.04
CA LYS A 176 -12.86 -21.91 -3.69
C LYS A 176 -12.74 -22.22 -2.19
N ALA A 177 -12.12 -21.35 -1.39
CA ALA A 177 -11.98 -21.67 0.02
C ALA A 177 -13.25 -21.29 0.76
N GLU A 178 -13.70 -22.24 1.57
CA GLU A 178 -14.83 -22.07 2.48
C GLU A 178 -14.43 -21.27 3.74
N LYS A 179 -13.13 -21.07 3.99
CA LYS A 179 -12.62 -20.52 5.24
C LYS A 179 -11.39 -19.63 5.05
N ILE A 180 -11.33 -18.54 5.81
CA ILE A 180 -10.21 -17.60 5.91
C ILE A 180 -9.86 -17.43 7.40
N VAL A 181 -8.58 -17.61 7.73
CA VAL A 181 -8.09 -17.54 9.12
C VAL A 181 -7.07 -16.44 9.25
N PHE A 182 -7.37 -15.45 10.07
CA PHE A 182 -6.43 -14.42 10.48
C PHE A 182 -5.72 -14.88 11.76
N SER A 183 -4.75 -15.79 11.59
CA SER A 183 -4.16 -16.56 12.69
C SER A 183 -3.44 -15.72 13.75
N GLN A 184 -2.85 -14.59 13.35
CA GLN A 184 -2.09 -13.70 14.24
C GLN A 184 -2.81 -12.38 14.53
N LEU A 185 -4.03 -12.15 14.02
CA LEU A 185 -4.69 -10.86 14.18
C LEU A 185 -5.11 -10.67 15.63
N LYS A 186 -4.51 -9.68 16.29
CA LYS A 186 -4.74 -9.31 17.69
C LYS A 186 -5.67 -8.13 17.81
N VAL A 187 -5.57 -7.18 16.89
CA VAL A 187 -6.32 -5.92 16.94
C VAL A 187 -7.07 -5.72 15.63
N LEU A 188 -8.39 -5.63 15.71
CA LEU A 188 -9.27 -5.24 14.62
C LEU A 188 -10.05 -3.99 15.05
N GLU A 189 -9.78 -2.85 14.42
CA GLU A 189 -10.48 -1.59 14.68
C GLU A 189 -11.22 -1.15 13.40
N LEU A 190 -12.54 -1.13 13.44
CA LEU A 190 -13.43 -0.77 12.35
C LEU A 190 -14.28 0.43 12.79
N VAL A 191 -13.76 1.65 12.59
CA VAL A 191 -14.31 2.86 13.23
C VAL A 191 -14.91 3.81 12.21
N SER A 192 -16.10 4.34 12.50
CA SER A 192 -16.77 5.34 11.65
C SER A 192 -16.97 4.91 10.20
N LEU A 193 -17.30 3.63 9.97
CA LEU A 193 -17.52 3.06 8.63
C LEU A 193 -19.01 3.05 8.29
N LYS A 194 -19.52 4.20 7.84
CA LYS A 194 -20.96 4.49 7.74
C LYS A 194 -21.75 3.50 6.88
N ASN A 195 -21.18 3.03 5.76
CA ASN A 195 -21.86 2.13 4.83
C ASN A 195 -21.44 0.65 4.98
N LEU A 196 -20.59 0.31 5.96
CA LEU A 196 -20.14 -1.07 6.17
C LEU A 196 -21.32 -1.89 6.68
N ASN A 197 -21.78 -2.85 5.87
CA ASN A 197 -22.96 -3.65 6.20
C ASN A 197 -22.62 -5.05 6.73
N CYS A 198 -21.46 -5.59 6.34
CA CYS A 198 -20.98 -6.90 6.76
C CYS A 198 -19.47 -7.01 6.57
N PHE A 199 -18.87 -8.04 7.15
CA PHE A 199 -17.44 -8.31 6.95
C PHE A 199 -17.17 -8.83 5.53
N SER A 200 -18.05 -9.69 5.00
CA SER A 200 -18.07 -10.19 3.63
C SER A 200 -19.47 -10.69 3.30
N LYS A 201 -19.95 -10.52 2.06
CA LYS A 201 -21.19 -11.14 1.57
C LYS A 201 -21.03 -12.60 1.15
N SER A 202 -19.80 -13.13 1.16
CA SER A 202 -19.57 -14.53 0.83
C SER A 202 -19.93 -15.46 1.99
N ASP A 203 -20.35 -16.70 1.69
CA ASP A 203 -20.65 -17.74 2.68
C ASP A 203 -19.38 -18.31 3.37
N LYS A 204 -18.25 -17.59 3.31
CA LYS A 204 -16.97 -18.01 3.87
C LYS A 204 -16.96 -17.83 5.39
N ILE A 205 -16.31 -18.76 6.07
CA ILE A 205 -16.09 -18.72 7.52
C ILE A 205 -14.83 -17.88 7.79
N PHE A 206 -14.94 -16.88 8.67
CA PHE A 206 -13.82 -16.07 9.12
C PHE A 206 -13.46 -16.42 10.56
N GLU A 207 -12.18 -16.70 10.83
CA GLU A 207 -11.69 -17.00 12.17
C GLU A 207 -10.55 -16.07 12.59
N PHE A 208 -10.59 -15.67 13.86
CA PHE A 208 -9.64 -14.75 14.49
C PHE A 208 -9.11 -15.35 15.81
N PRO A 209 -8.36 -16.47 15.77
CA PRO A 209 -8.02 -17.23 16.98
C PRO A 209 -7.14 -16.48 17.99
N SER A 210 -6.47 -15.41 17.57
CA SER A 210 -5.58 -14.60 18.41
C SER A 210 -6.16 -13.22 18.74
N LEU A 211 -7.45 -12.96 18.48
CA LEU A 211 -8.03 -11.62 18.63
C LEU A 211 -8.09 -11.20 20.10
N GLU A 212 -7.37 -10.14 20.43
CA GLU A 212 -7.28 -9.56 21.77
C GLU A 212 -8.18 -8.30 21.89
N LYS A 213 -8.37 -7.56 20.79
CA LYS A 213 -9.14 -6.31 20.74
C LYS A 213 -9.97 -6.21 19.46
N LEU A 214 -11.26 -5.93 19.64
CA LEU A 214 -12.21 -5.59 18.59
C LEU A 214 -12.88 -4.26 18.95
N VAL A 215 -12.79 -3.26 18.07
CA VAL A 215 -13.43 -1.93 18.23
C VAL A 215 -14.29 -1.63 17.02
#